data_AF-R5D2P0-F1
#
_entry.id   AF-R5D2P0-F1
#
_cell.length_a   1.000
_cell.length_b   1.000
_cell.length_c   1.000
_cell.angle_alpha   90.00
_cell.angle_beta   90.00
_cell.angle_gamma   90.00
#
_symmetry.space_group_name_H-M   'P 1'
#
loop_
_entity.id
_entity.type
_entity.pdbx_description
1 polymer ?
#
loop_
_entity_poly.entity_id
_entity_poly.type
_entity_poly.pdbx_seq_one_letter_code
_entity_poly.pdbx_strand_id
1 'polypeptide(L)'
;MLLYRAAQLVATGFAATVFKRKYIRNEIRNAQGPYVVIANHQAAYDFAGLIGATKRPLTFVISNSFYNSLPITGILRKLGVIPKQQFQTTVSDMRRIKAVIENGESLVIYPAGLMCEDGISTPIPQATYKFLKWLDADVYVARASGTYFTMPKWTKGFRPGRTYMDIYKLFDRNELKKLSVGEIKERTDGAILFDAYREQEGLLSKYSNNDNIEGLEKVLYACPNCGKEFTVKVRDGNIIYCTDCGFAERSDEYGFLHKIGQGEELHYVSDWSRLIYERHRDMLKEHPEYTLSAKTRIYMLDYDKHKFTWVGLGKLTLGKTAFRIKGVINGSSVDMTIPSAKLPTLPFKPGKYLEVQNGADIYRCELDDGKLVMKFINTVKAFFELNN
;
A
#
# COMPACT_ATOMS: atom_id res chain seq x y z
N MET A 1 20.25 -3.21 -22.21
CA MET A 1 21.13 -3.39 -21.04
C MET A 1 21.65 -2.08 -20.43
N LEU A 2 22.24 -1.15 -21.21
CA LEU A 2 22.82 0.09 -20.65
C LEU A 2 21.84 0.92 -19.80
N LEU A 3 20.62 1.14 -20.31
CA LEU A 3 19.57 1.85 -19.57
C LEU A 3 19.26 1.19 -18.22
N TYR A 4 19.21 -0.14 -18.19
CA TYR A 4 18.96 -0.88 -16.96
C TYR A 4 20.12 -0.70 -15.96
N ARG A 5 21.38 -0.80 -16.42
CA ARG A 5 22.56 -0.56 -15.58
C ARG A 5 22.57 0.84 -14.96
N ALA A 6 22.18 1.86 -15.74
CA ALA A 6 22.01 3.22 -15.21
C ALA A 6 20.92 3.28 -14.13
N ALA A 7 19.76 2.67 -14.38
CA ALA A 7 18.69 2.57 -13.37
C ALA A 7 19.15 1.85 -12.10
N GLN A 8 19.98 0.80 -12.22
CA GLN A 8 20.57 0.11 -11.07
C GLN A 8 21.50 1.00 -10.25
N LEU A 9 22.36 1.79 -10.90
CA LEU A 9 23.25 2.71 -10.20
C LEU A 9 22.46 3.77 -9.42
N VAL A 10 21.46 4.38 -10.07
CA VAL A 10 20.58 5.38 -9.43
C VAL A 10 19.81 4.76 -8.26
N ALA A 11 19.18 3.61 -8.46
CA ALA A 11 18.39 2.94 -7.44
C ALA A 11 19.25 2.47 -6.25
N THR A 12 20.46 1.97 -6.52
CA THR A 12 21.43 1.58 -5.47
C THR A 12 21.91 2.80 -4.69
N GLY A 13 22.24 3.90 -5.36
CA GLY A 13 22.64 5.15 -4.71
C GLY A 13 21.53 5.72 -3.83
N PHE A 14 20.29 5.73 -4.33
CA PHE A 14 19.11 6.10 -3.56
C PHE A 14 18.95 5.16 -2.34
N ALA A 15 18.98 3.84 -2.52
CA ALA A 15 18.83 2.91 -1.41
C ALA A 15 19.97 3.00 -0.37
N ALA A 16 21.19 3.33 -0.78
CA ALA A 16 22.31 3.52 0.14
C ALA A 16 22.21 4.82 0.95
N THR A 17 21.79 5.92 0.32
CA THR A 17 21.77 7.24 0.96
C THR A 17 20.49 7.49 1.74
N VAL A 18 19.35 7.11 1.16
CA VAL A 18 18.02 7.41 1.66
C VAL A 18 17.53 6.32 2.61
N PHE A 19 17.68 5.05 2.23
CA PHE A 19 17.29 3.90 3.05
C PHE A 19 18.40 3.33 3.95
N LYS A 20 19.64 3.82 3.81
CA LYS A 20 20.85 3.27 4.48
C LYS A 20 20.82 1.74 4.50
N ARG A 21 20.45 1.15 3.35
CA ARG A 21 19.99 -0.24 3.25
C ARG A 21 21.08 -1.23 3.63
N LYS A 22 20.76 -2.16 4.54
CA LYS A 22 21.58 -3.35 4.83
C LYS A 22 20.92 -4.58 4.24
N TYR A 23 21.71 -5.40 3.54
CA TYR A 23 21.27 -6.72 3.10
C TYR A 23 21.63 -7.75 4.15
N ILE A 24 20.65 -8.53 4.62
CA ILE A 24 20.88 -9.66 5.53
C ILE A 24 21.38 -10.85 4.71
N ARG A 25 20.53 -11.36 3.81
CA ARG A 25 20.92 -12.24 2.70
C ARG A 25 20.67 -11.57 1.36
N ASN A 26 21.38 -12.04 0.34
CA ASN A 26 21.15 -11.66 -1.05
C ASN A 26 21.41 -12.83 -2.01
N GLU A 27 20.54 -13.83 -1.95
CA GLU A 27 20.68 -15.07 -2.75
C GLU A 27 20.42 -14.83 -4.25
N ILE A 28 19.73 -13.75 -4.63
CA ILE A 28 19.48 -13.42 -6.04
C ILE A 28 20.65 -12.71 -6.74
N ARG A 29 21.70 -12.33 -6.01
CA ARG A 29 22.80 -11.51 -6.56
C ARG A 29 23.45 -12.15 -7.80
N ASN A 30 23.65 -13.46 -7.74
CA ASN A 30 24.25 -14.27 -8.80
C ASN A 30 23.34 -15.44 -9.26
N ALA A 31 22.07 -15.44 -8.87
CA ALA A 31 21.12 -16.48 -9.26
C ALA A 31 20.93 -16.50 -10.79
N GLN A 32 20.90 -17.70 -11.36
CA GLN A 32 20.60 -17.90 -12.78
C GLN A 32 19.07 -17.87 -12.93
N GLY A 33 18.54 -16.85 -13.60
CA GLY A 33 17.10 -16.69 -13.85
C GLY A 33 16.62 -17.47 -15.08
N PRO A 34 15.30 -17.42 -15.39
CA PRO A 34 14.28 -16.57 -14.79
C PRO A 34 13.83 -17.02 -13.39
N TYR A 35 13.46 -16.06 -12.55
CA TYR A 35 12.86 -16.29 -11.24
C TYR A 35 11.81 -15.23 -10.93
N VAL A 36 10.94 -15.52 -9.97
CA VAL A 36 9.98 -14.57 -9.41
C VAL A 36 10.51 -14.09 -8.07
N VAL A 37 10.43 -12.79 -7.80
CA VAL A 37 10.65 -12.21 -6.48
C VAL A 37 9.33 -11.66 -5.96
N ILE A 38 8.89 -12.16 -4.82
CA ILE A 38 7.80 -11.54 -4.06
C ILE A 38 8.38 -10.64 -2.97
N ALA A 39 7.78 -9.47 -2.77
CA ALA A 39 8.23 -8.53 -1.75
C ALA A 39 7.06 -7.99 -0.94
N ASN A 40 7.30 -7.70 0.33
CA ASN A 40 6.38 -6.94 1.16
C ASN A 40 6.43 -5.45 0.79
N HIS A 41 5.34 -4.71 1.06
CA HIS A 41 5.23 -3.30 0.66
C HIS A 41 4.96 -2.38 1.85
N GLN A 42 6.00 -1.75 2.38
CA GLN A 42 5.94 -0.82 3.50
C GLN A 42 6.03 0.65 3.08
N ALA A 43 6.79 0.96 2.02
CA ALA A 43 7.11 2.32 1.58
C ALA A 43 7.13 2.45 0.03
N ALA A 44 6.86 3.63 -0.52
CA ALA A 44 6.64 3.77 -1.97
C ALA A 44 7.89 3.46 -2.81
N TYR A 45 9.08 3.54 -2.21
CA TYR A 45 10.36 3.28 -2.88
C TYR A 45 11.01 1.96 -2.48
N ASP A 46 10.28 1.00 -1.87
CA ASP A 46 10.83 -0.31 -1.50
C ASP A 46 11.58 -1.01 -2.65
N PHE A 47 11.14 -0.78 -3.89
CA PHE A 47 11.74 -1.32 -5.10
C PHE A 47 13.18 -0.88 -5.35
N ALA A 48 13.62 0.27 -4.85
CA ALA A 48 14.93 0.83 -5.18
C ALA A 48 16.08 -0.06 -4.70
N GLY A 49 15.96 -0.66 -3.51
CA GLY A 49 16.92 -1.64 -3.03
C GLY A 49 16.96 -2.88 -3.92
N LEU A 50 15.79 -3.39 -4.30
CA LEU A 50 15.69 -4.62 -5.05
C LEU A 50 16.27 -4.52 -6.48
N ILE A 51 16.13 -3.37 -7.15
CA ILE A 51 16.74 -3.11 -8.46
C ILE A 51 18.28 -3.29 -8.40
N GLY A 52 18.90 -2.82 -7.32
CA GLY A 52 20.34 -2.91 -7.07
C GLY A 52 20.81 -4.27 -6.52
N ALA A 53 19.90 -5.13 -6.08
CA ALA A 53 20.25 -6.38 -5.40
C ALA A 53 20.81 -7.47 -6.32
N THR A 54 20.55 -7.39 -7.64
CA THR A 54 20.97 -8.41 -8.60
C THR A 54 21.69 -7.82 -9.81
N LYS A 55 22.46 -8.65 -10.53
CA LYS A 55 23.06 -8.27 -11.82
C LYS A 55 22.10 -8.43 -13.00
N ARG A 56 20.98 -9.15 -12.83
CA ARG A 56 20.00 -9.40 -13.90
C ARG A 56 18.93 -8.30 -13.94
N PRO A 57 18.37 -7.98 -15.12
CA PRO A 57 17.18 -7.17 -15.20
C PRO A 57 15.99 -7.80 -14.47
N LEU A 58 15.27 -6.96 -13.74
CA LEU A 58 14.01 -7.25 -13.06
C LEU A 58 12.88 -6.46 -13.71
N THR A 59 11.80 -7.15 -14.04
CA THR A 59 10.55 -6.59 -14.55
C THR A 59 9.56 -6.43 -13.40
N PHE A 60 9.09 -5.21 -13.16
CA PHE A 60 8.19 -4.89 -12.04
C PHE A 60 6.75 -4.76 -12.52
N VAL A 61 5.81 -5.28 -11.73
CA VAL A 61 4.38 -4.95 -11.87
C VAL A 61 4.07 -3.75 -10.99
N ILE A 62 3.58 -2.66 -11.58
CA ILE A 62 3.23 -1.43 -10.84
C ILE A 62 1.79 -0.99 -11.13
N SER A 63 1.22 -0.19 -10.23
CA SER A 63 -0.12 0.39 -10.41
C SER A 63 -0.23 1.15 -11.73
N ASN A 64 -1.30 0.92 -12.49
CA ASN A 64 -1.59 1.64 -13.73
C ASN A 64 -1.74 3.15 -13.49
N SER A 65 -2.37 3.54 -12.37
CA SER A 65 -2.49 4.93 -11.94
C SER A 65 -1.10 5.57 -11.75
N PHE A 66 -0.23 4.90 -11.00
CA PHE A 66 1.13 5.38 -10.75
C PHE A 66 1.96 5.44 -12.03
N TYR A 67 2.00 4.36 -12.82
CA TYR A 67 2.75 4.27 -14.07
C TYR A 67 2.46 5.45 -15.00
N ASN A 68 1.18 5.73 -15.24
CA ASN A 68 0.77 6.76 -16.20
C ASN A 68 0.84 8.18 -15.62
N SER A 69 0.92 8.34 -14.30
CA SER A 69 1.13 9.63 -13.64
C SER A 69 2.60 10.08 -13.61
N LEU A 70 3.52 9.26 -14.12
CA LEU A 70 4.94 9.56 -14.17
C LEU A 70 5.33 10.06 -15.57
N PRO A 71 6.07 11.17 -15.70
CA PRO A 71 6.51 11.70 -16.99
C PRO A 71 7.66 10.89 -17.63
N ILE A 72 7.82 9.61 -17.24
CA ILE A 72 8.90 8.72 -17.66
C ILE A 72 8.38 7.39 -18.22
N THR A 73 7.11 7.32 -18.63
CA THR A 73 6.48 6.09 -19.17
C THR A 73 7.29 5.43 -20.30
N GLY A 74 7.94 6.21 -21.17
CA GLY A 74 8.82 5.69 -22.21
C GLY A 74 10.04 4.94 -21.67
N ILE A 75 10.62 5.41 -20.57
CA ILE A 75 11.74 4.74 -19.87
C ILE A 75 11.22 3.47 -19.19
N LEU A 76 10.10 3.56 -18.46
CA LEU A 76 9.50 2.41 -17.77
C LEU A 76 9.18 1.27 -18.75
N ARG A 77 8.66 1.59 -19.93
CA ARG A 77 8.40 0.63 -21.01
C ARG A 77 9.68 -0.06 -21.49
N LYS A 78 10.76 0.69 -21.70
CA LYS A 78 12.08 0.14 -22.08
C LYS A 78 12.72 -0.71 -20.98
N LEU A 79 12.33 -0.49 -19.72
CA LEU A 79 12.73 -1.31 -18.57
C LEU A 79 11.82 -2.54 -18.36
N GLY A 80 10.83 -2.76 -19.22
CA GLY A 80 9.92 -3.92 -19.14
C GLY A 80 8.82 -3.79 -18.09
N VAL A 81 8.65 -2.62 -17.46
CA VAL A 81 7.67 -2.42 -16.38
C VAL A 81 6.24 -2.66 -16.89
N ILE A 82 5.47 -3.43 -16.11
CA ILE A 82 4.10 -3.83 -16.43
C ILE A 82 3.10 -2.98 -15.63
N PRO A 83 2.34 -2.05 -16.26
CA PRO A 83 1.25 -1.35 -15.59
C PRO A 83 0.05 -2.28 -15.42
N LYS A 84 -0.50 -2.34 -14.21
CA LYS A 84 -1.65 -3.18 -13.88
C LYS A 84 -2.64 -2.42 -12.98
N GLN A 85 -3.93 -2.56 -13.25
CA GLN A 85 -4.95 -2.05 -12.35
C GLN A 85 -4.91 -2.76 -11.00
N GLN A 86 -4.96 -2.01 -9.91
CA GLN A 86 -4.94 -2.59 -8.55
C GLN A 86 -6.28 -3.27 -8.26
N PHE A 87 -6.25 -4.44 -7.60
CA PHE A 87 -7.42 -5.26 -7.21
C PHE A 87 -8.32 -5.76 -8.35
N GLN A 88 -8.06 -5.39 -9.60
CA GLN A 88 -8.74 -5.90 -10.80
C GLN A 88 -7.71 -6.64 -11.67
N THR A 89 -7.57 -7.94 -11.46
CA THR A 89 -6.65 -8.79 -12.25
C THR A 89 -7.42 -9.50 -13.34
N THR A 90 -7.07 -9.24 -14.60
CA THR A 90 -7.67 -9.92 -15.76
C THR A 90 -6.84 -11.14 -16.19
N VAL A 91 -7.43 -12.01 -17.01
CA VAL A 91 -6.70 -13.15 -17.61
C VAL A 91 -5.57 -12.67 -18.53
N SER A 92 -5.78 -11.58 -19.27
CA SER A 92 -4.75 -10.96 -20.10
C SER A 92 -3.59 -10.42 -19.26
N ASP A 93 -3.85 -9.83 -18.09
CA ASP A 93 -2.79 -9.43 -17.16
C ASP A 93 -1.94 -10.62 -16.71
N MET A 94 -2.60 -11.72 -16.30
CA MET A 94 -1.89 -12.93 -15.86
C MET A 94 -1.00 -13.50 -16.97
N ARG A 95 -1.52 -13.60 -18.20
CA ARG A 95 -0.74 -14.08 -19.36
C ARG A 95 0.45 -13.18 -19.68
N ARG A 96 0.25 -11.86 -19.67
CA ARG A 96 1.32 -10.88 -19.90
C ARG A 96 2.42 -11.00 -18.84
N ILE A 97 2.04 -11.20 -17.57
CA ILE A 97 3.01 -11.40 -16.48
C ILE A 97 3.75 -12.73 -16.63
N LYS A 98 3.08 -13.82 -17.01
CA LYS A 98 3.75 -15.12 -17.23
C LYS A 98 4.73 -15.08 -18.39
N ALA A 99 4.41 -14.35 -19.46
CA ALA A 99 5.29 -14.20 -20.61
C ALA A 99 6.68 -13.65 -20.24
N VAL A 100 6.79 -12.83 -19.17
CA VAL A 100 8.09 -12.37 -18.64
C VAL A 100 8.99 -13.56 -18.29
N ILE A 101 8.45 -14.51 -17.53
CA ILE A 101 9.18 -15.72 -17.11
C ILE A 101 9.49 -16.60 -18.31
N GLU A 102 8.52 -16.79 -19.22
CA GLU A 102 8.70 -17.61 -20.43
C GLU A 102 9.76 -17.05 -21.38
N ASN A 103 9.94 -15.72 -21.39
CA ASN A 103 10.98 -15.03 -22.16
C ASN A 103 12.36 -15.04 -21.47
N GLY A 104 12.51 -15.71 -20.31
CA GLY A 104 13.77 -15.80 -19.58
C GLY A 104 14.09 -14.57 -18.70
N GLU A 105 13.13 -13.66 -18.51
CA GLU A 105 13.25 -12.49 -17.65
C GLU A 105 12.79 -12.78 -16.23
N SER A 106 13.26 -11.99 -15.26
CA SER A 106 12.91 -12.15 -13.85
C SER A 106 11.85 -11.14 -13.43
N LEU A 107 10.87 -11.59 -12.65
CA LEU A 107 9.66 -10.83 -12.33
C LEU A 107 9.67 -10.40 -10.86
N VAL A 108 9.23 -9.19 -10.56
CA VAL A 108 8.97 -8.72 -9.20
C VAL A 108 7.49 -8.42 -9.02
N ILE A 109 6.91 -8.98 -7.95
CA ILE A 109 5.53 -8.75 -7.55
C ILE A 109 5.51 -8.28 -6.09
N TYR A 110 4.67 -7.29 -5.79
CA TYR A 110 4.27 -6.94 -4.43
C TYR A 110 2.86 -7.49 -4.19
N PRO A 111 2.70 -8.69 -3.61
CA PRO A 111 1.43 -9.43 -3.60
C PRO A 111 0.27 -8.69 -2.92
N ALA A 112 0.57 -7.89 -1.90
CA ALA A 112 -0.39 -7.03 -1.20
C ALA A 112 -1.08 -6.03 -2.14
N GLY A 113 -0.41 -5.58 -3.21
CA GLY A 113 -0.96 -4.67 -4.20
C GLY A 113 -1.12 -3.22 -3.74
N LEU A 114 -0.92 -2.92 -2.46
CA LEU A 114 -0.80 -1.56 -1.90
C LEU A 114 0.23 -1.52 -0.77
N MET A 115 0.69 -0.31 -0.48
CA MET A 115 1.44 0.00 0.72
C MET A 115 0.52 0.02 1.94
N CYS A 116 1.04 -0.22 3.14
CA CYS A 116 0.27 -0.04 4.38
C CYS A 116 0.15 1.44 4.80
N GLU A 117 -0.86 1.76 5.60
CA GLU A 117 -1.10 3.09 6.19
C GLU A 117 -0.67 3.14 7.65
N ASP A 118 -0.84 2.04 8.36
CA ASP A 118 -0.75 1.89 9.81
C ASP A 118 0.37 0.94 10.25
N GLY A 119 1.26 0.58 9.33
CA GLY A 119 2.39 -0.32 9.60
C GLY A 119 2.03 -1.80 9.54
N ILE A 120 0.77 -2.16 9.23
CA ILE A 120 0.35 -3.56 9.08
C ILE A 120 0.22 -3.95 7.61
N SER A 121 0.70 -5.13 7.28
CA SER A 121 0.53 -5.69 5.95
C SER A 121 -0.94 -5.75 5.52
N THR A 122 -1.21 -5.40 4.27
CA THR A 122 -2.48 -5.81 3.64
C THR A 122 -2.45 -7.32 3.40
N PRO A 123 -3.54 -8.04 3.71
CA PRO A 123 -3.70 -9.44 3.31
C PRO A 123 -3.45 -9.65 1.81
N ILE A 124 -2.82 -10.77 1.47
CA ILE A 124 -2.57 -11.13 0.08
C ILE A 124 -3.85 -11.75 -0.52
N PRO A 125 -4.27 -11.35 -1.73
CA PRO A 125 -5.39 -11.98 -2.41
C PRO A 125 -5.17 -13.48 -2.61
N GLN A 126 -6.17 -14.31 -2.31
CA GLN A 126 -6.09 -15.77 -2.40
C GLN A 126 -5.67 -16.29 -3.79
N ALA A 127 -6.08 -15.58 -4.85
CA ALA A 127 -5.69 -15.91 -6.22
C ALA A 127 -4.17 -15.86 -6.45
N THR A 128 -3.43 -15.08 -5.65
CA THR A 128 -1.98 -14.92 -5.78
C THR A 128 -1.23 -16.22 -5.49
N TYR A 129 -1.66 -17.03 -4.54
CA TYR A 129 -0.98 -18.29 -4.20
C TYR A 129 -1.06 -19.31 -5.34
N LYS A 130 -2.25 -19.41 -5.97
CA LYS A 130 -2.43 -20.22 -7.19
C LYS A 130 -1.60 -19.66 -8.35
N PHE A 131 -1.52 -18.34 -8.45
CA PHE A 131 -0.74 -17.66 -9.49
C PHE A 131 0.76 -17.92 -9.36
N LEU A 132 1.34 -17.88 -8.15
CA LEU A 132 2.75 -18.22 -7.92
C LEU A 132 3.08 -19.62 -8.44
N LYS A 133 2.23 -20.60 -8.14
CA LYS A 133 2.36 -21.97 -8.66
C LYS A 133 2.30 -22.03 -10.19
N TRP A 134 1.42 -21.24 -10.79
CA TRP A 134 1.23 -21.21 -12.25
C TRP A 134 2.38 -20.54 -13.02
N LEU A 135 3.13 -19.62 -12.39
CA LEU A 135 4.29 -18.96 -13.01
C LEU A 135 5.41 -19.93 -13.36
N ASP A 136 5.48 -21.09 -12.70
CA ASP A 136 6.41 -22.18 -13.02
C ASP A 136 7.89 -21.78 -12.99
N ALA A 137 8.30 -21.08 -11.92
CA ALA A 137 9.68 -20.63 -11.69
C ALA A 137 10.06 -20.74 -10.20
N ASP A 138 11.36 -20.64 -9.92
CA ASP A 138 11.84 -20.42 -8.55
C ASP A 138 11.27 -19.11 -8.02
N VAL A 139 10.88 -19.11 -6.74
CA VAL A 139 10.33 -17.94 -6.07
C VAL A 139 11.27 -17.55 -4.94
N TYR A 140 11.80 -16.34 -5.02
CA TYR A 140 12.54 -15.69 -3.95
C TYR A 140 11.62 -14.71 -3.22
N VAL A 141 11.90 -14.50 -1.94
CA VAL A 141 11.31 -13.39 -1.19
C VAL A 141 12.35 -12.31 -1.02
N ALA A 142 11.95 -11.05 -1.14
CA ALA A 142 12.71 -9.88 -0.70
C ALA A 142 11.94 -9.17 0.41
N ARG A 143 12.24 -9.55 1.66
CA ARG A 143 11.59 -8.97 2.85
C ARG A 143 12.32 -7.69 3.26
N ALA A 144 11.65 -6.56 3.13
CA ALA A 144 12.11 -5.28 3.66
C ALA A 144 11.60 -5.07 5.09
N SER A 145 12.46 -4.55 5.96
CA SER A 145 12.10 -4.16 7.33
C SER A 145 12.60 -2.77 7.67
N GLY A 146 11.82 -2.04 8.45
CA GLY A 146 12.06 -0.64 8.82
C GLY A 146 11.81 0.37 7.69
N THR A 147 11.36 -0.04 6.50
CA THR A 147 11.08 0.92 5.43
C THR A 147 9.80 1.71 5.68
N TYR A 148 8.81 1.16 6.40
CA TYR A 148 7.58 1.86 6.76
C TYR A 148 7.86 3.25 7.32
N PHE A 149 8.71 3.35 8.35
CA PHE A 149 9.02 4.60 9.06
C PHE A 149 9.75 5.64 8.20
N THR A 150 10.31 5.24 7.07
CA THR A 150 10.99 6.18 6.17
C THR A 150 10.01 7.04 5.36
N MET A 151 8.83 6.51 5.05
CA MET A 151 7.81 7.25 4.31
C MET A 151 6.41 6.64 4.48
N PRO A 152 5.84 6.64 5.70
CA PRO A 152 4.46 6.24 5.90
C PRO A 152 3.51 7.08 5.06
N LYS A 153 2.39 6.50 4.59
CA LYS A 153 1.41 7.18 3.70
C LYS A 153 0.93 8.55 4.18
N TRP A 154 0.88 8.73 5.50
CA TRP A 154 0.33 9.91 6.17
C TRP A 154 1.33 11.07 6.27
N THR A 155 2.61 10.81 6.01
CA THR A 155 3.70 11.78 6.18
C THR A 155 3.86 12.73 5.00
N LYS A 156 4.56 13.84 5.24
CA LYS A 156 5.09 14.71 4.20
C LYS A 156 6.60 14.45 4.05
N GLY A 157 7.01 14.09 2.83
CA GLY A 157 8.42 13.91 2.50
C GLY A 157 9.01 12.61 3.03
N PHE A 158 10.31 12.46 2.79
CA PHE A 158 11.06 11.26 3.12
C PHE A 158 11.81 11.43 4.44
N ARG A 159 11.97 10.34 5.19
CA ARG A 159 12.61 10.27 6.51
C ARG A 159 13.80 9.29 6.45
N PRO A 160 15.00 9.71 6.01
CA PRO A 160 16.12 8.79 5.88
C PRO A 160 16.47 8.09 7.20
N GLY A 161 16.72 6.79 7.13
CA GLY A 161 17.02 5.96 8.28
C GLY A 161 17.47 4.58 7.86
N ARG A 162 17.92 3.76 8.82
CA ARG A 162 18.41 2.41 8.55
C ARG A 162 17.25 1.48 8.21
N THR A 163 17.44 0.66 7.18
CA THR A 163 16.48 -0.35 6.77
C THR A 163 17.20 -1.64 6.39
N TYR A 164 16.47 -2.74 6.40
CA TYR A 164 17.00 -4.07 6.14
C TYR A 164 16.30 -4.69 4.94
N MET A 165 17.01 -5.52 4.18
CA MET A 165 16.44 -6.35 3.12
C MET A 165 17.02 -7.75 3.24
N ASP A 166 16.15 -8.73 3.39
CA ASP A 166 16.52 -10.14 3.45
C ASP A 166 16.00 -10.83 2.20
N ILE A 167 16.91 -11.31 1.35
CA ILE A 167 16.55 -11.95 0.08
C ILE A 167 17.04 -13.40 0.05
N TYR A 168 16.08 -14.32 0.03
CA TYR A 168 16.31 -15.76 0.04
C TYR A 168 15.31 -16.52 -0.82
N LYS A 169 15.68 -17.72 -1.26
CA LYS A 169 14.78 -18.59 -2.02
C LYS A 169 13.68 -19.08 -1.08
N LEU A 170 12.44 -18.76 -1.42
CA LEU A 170 11.27 -19.24 -0.69
C LEU A 170 10.79 -20.57 -1.24
N PHE A 171 10.77 -20.77 -2.55
CA PHE A 171 10.34 -22.01 -3.20
C PHE A 171 11.24 -22.36 -4.37
N ASP A 172 11.63 -23.64 -4.47
CA ASP A 172 12.13 -24.20 -5.73
C ASP A 172 10.96 -24.48 -6.68
N ARG A 173 11.15 -24.28 -7.98
CA ARG A 173 10.14 -24.53 -9.02
C ARG A 173 9.48 -25.90 -8.91
N ASN A 174 10.30 -26.95 -8.71
CA ASN A 174 9.83 -28.33 -8.65
C ASN A 174 9.09 -28.65 -7.35
N GLU A 175 9.47 -28.01 -6.25
CA GLU A 175 8.79 -28.10 -4.96
C GLU A 175 7.41 -27.42 -5.05
N LEU A 176 7.38 -26.20 -5.58
CA LEU A 176 6.16 -25.38 -5.70
C LEU A 176 5.05 -26.09 -6.48
N LYS A 177 5.40 -26.91 -7.48
CA LYS A 177 4.45 -27.76 -8.23
C LYS A 177 3.73 -28.79 -7.35
N LYS A 178 4.39 -29.29 -6.32
CA LYS A 178 3.89 -30.37 -5.45
C LYS A 178 3.08 -29.83 -4.28
N LEU A 179 3.42 -28.65 -3.77
CA LEU A 179 2.74 -28.02 -2.63
C LEU A 179 1.25 -27.75 -2.93
N SER A 180 0.43 -27.94 -1.92
CA SER A 180 -0.96 -27.46 -1.90
C SER A 180 -1.01 -25.94 -1.84
N VAL A 181 -2.16 -25.36 -2.22
CA VAL A 181 -2.36 -23.90 -2.15
C VAL A 181 -2.28 -23.40 -0.69
N GLY A 182 -2.68 -24.23 0.28
CA GLY A 182 -2.60 -23.90 1.71
C GLY A 182 -1.16 -23.77 2.21
N GLU A 183 -0.29 -24.73 1.86
CA GLU A 183 1.14 -24.67 2.24
C GLU A 183 1.86 -23.48 1.57
N ILE A 184 1.52 -23.19 0.30
CA ILE A 184 2.05 -22.02 -0.40
C ILE A 184 1.62 -20.75 0.33
N LYS A 185 0.34 -20.66 0.72
CA LYS A 185 -0.18 -19.53 1.49
C LYS A 185 0.57 -19.35 2.79
N GLU A 186 0.67 -20.39 3.61
CA GLU A 186 1.30 -20.33 4.93
C GLU A 186 2.76 -19.84 4.85
N ARG A 187 3.56 -20.44 3.96
CA ARG A 187 4.96 -20.05 3.76
C ARG A 187 5.11 -18.65 3.17
N THR A 188 4.24 -18.28 2.23
CA THR A 188 4.25 -16.94 1.64
C THR A 188 3.90 -15.89 2.68
N ASP A 189 2.83 -16.11 3.45
CA ASP A 189 2.38 -15.19 4.48
C ASP A 189 3.42 -15.02 5.58
N GLY A 190 4.00 -16.11 6.09
CA GLY A 190 5.09 -16.05 7.06
C GLY A 190 6.33 -15.30 6.53
N ALA A 191 6.57 -15.33 5.22
CA ALA A 191 7.71 -14.67 4.61
C ALA A 191 7.51 -13.16 4.35
N ILE A 192 6.30 -12.70 4.02
CA ILE A 192 6.06 -11.30 3.61
C ILE A 192 5.02 -10.52 4.40
N LEU A 193 4.18 -11.15 5.22
CA LEU A 193 3.37 -10.39 6.16
C LEU A 193 4.24 -9.89 7.33
N PHE A 194 3.95 -8.67 7.76
CA PHE A 194 4.72 -7.93 8.74
C PHE A 194 3.82 -7.01 9.57
N ASP A 195 4.34 -6.67 10.74
CA ASP A 195 3.93 -5.57 11.57
C ASP A 195 5.16 -4.69 11.80
N ALA A 196 5.16 -3.49 11.23
CA ALA A 196 6.32 -2.61 11.24
C ALA A 196 6.67 -2.12 12.65
N TYR A 197 5.67 -1.92 13.52
CA TYR A 197 5.89 -1.45 14.89
C TYR A 197 6.47 -2.58 15.76
N ARG A 198 5.92 -3.80 15.64
CA ARG A 198 6.46 -4.96 16.36
C ARG A 198 7.87 -5.33 15.87
N GLU A 199 8.16 -5.19 14.58
CA GLU A 199 9.54 -5.35 14.07
C GLU A 199 10.48 -4.27 14.64
N GLN A 200 10.00 -3.04 14.80
CA GLN A 200 10.80 -1.91 15.27
C GLN A 200 11.35 -2.08 16.69
N GLU A 201 10.69 -2.88 17.54
CA GLU A 201 11.17 -3.26 18.88
C GLU A 201 12.56 -3.90 18.85
N GLY A 202 12.80 -4.76 17.85
CA GLY A 202 14.11 -5.41 17.67
C GLY A 202 15.08 -4.60 16.81
N LEU A 203 14.55 -3.75 15.91
CA LEU A 203 15.40 -2.97 15.01
C LEU A 203 15.97 -1.71 15.67
N LEU A 204 15.17 -1.06 16.52
CA LEU A 204 15.45 0.23 17.17
C LEU A 204 16.12 1.23 16.21
N SER A 205 15.61 1.31 14.99
CA SER A 205 16.16 2.19 13.96
C SER A 205 15.65 3.61 14.15
N LYS A 206 16.56 4.59 14.20
CA LYS A 206 16.18 6.01 14.19
C LYS A 206 16.08 6.56 12.77
N TYR A 207 15.15 7.49 12.58
CA TYR A 207 14.87 8.16 11.30
C TYR A 207 15.03 9.67 11.44
N SER A 208 15.32 10.37 10.33
CA SER A 208 15.71 11.79 10.36
C SER A 208 14.66 12.77 10.88
N ASN A 209 13.38 12.36 10.90
CA ASN A 209 12.27 13.15 11.40
C ASN A 209 12.04 12.95 12.91
N ASN A 210 12.87 12.14 13.57
CA ASN A 210 12.78 11.80 14.98
C ASN A 210 11.38 11.30 15.34
N ASP A 211 10.72 11.99 16.27
CA ASP A 211 9.42 11.73 16.86
C ASP A 211 8.24 12.42 16.13
N ASN A 212 8.47 12.99 14.94
CA ASN A 212 7.40 13.69 14.23
C ASN A 212 6.35 12.71 13.66
N ILE A 213 5.09 12.92 14.06
CA ILE A 213 3.90 12.16 13.66
C ILE A 213 2.85 13.03 12.93
N GLU A 214 3.23 14.18 12.38
CA GLU A 214 2.28 15.01 11.63
C GLU A 214 1.63 14.25 10.47
N GLY A 215 0.30 14.30 10.42
CA GLY A 215 -0.51 13.60 9.44
C GLY A 215 -1.04 12.27 9.93
N LEU A 216 -0.50 11.70 11.02
CA LEU A 216 -0.97 10.46 11.61
C LEU A 216 -2.46 10.57 12.04
N GLU A 217 -2.91 11.75 12.45
CA GLU A 217 -4.32 12.05 12.78
C GLU A 217 -5.29 11.85 11.60
N LYS A 218 -4.77 11.76 10.37
CA LYS A 218 -5.57 11.45 9.17
C LYS A 218 -5.83 9.95 9.03
N VAL A 219 -4.99 9.11 9.64
CA VAL A 219 -5.16 7.65 9.72
C VAL A 219 -5.92 7.28 10.97
N LEU A 220 -5.49 7.81 12.12
CA LEU A 220 -6.14 7.62 13.42
C LEU A 220 -7.30 8.60 13.59
N TYR A 221 -8.30 8.49 12.72
CA TYR A 221 -9.37 9.49 12.64
C TYR A 221 -10.39 9.43 13.78
N ALA A 222 -10.34 8.45 14.68
CA ALA A 222 -11.26 8.34 15.81
C ALA A 222 -10.50 8.10 17.12
N CYS A 223 -10.98 8.70 18.21
CA CYS A 223 -10.37 8.57 19.52
C CYS A 223 -10.54 7.13 20.05
N PRO A 224 -9.48 6.48 20.56
CA PRO A 224 -9.57 5.12 21.05
C PRO A 224 -10.22 5.09 22.43
N ASN A 225 -10.12 6.18 23.20
CA ASN A 225 -10.74 6.32 24.51
C ASN A 225 -12.26 6.58 24.41
N CYS A 226 -12.70 7.68 23.78
CA CYS A 226 -14.12 8.06 23.75
C CYS A 226 -14.87 7.70 22.47
N GLY A 227 -14.21 7.16 21.45
CA GLY A 227 -14.82 6.75 20.17
C GLY A 227 -15.17 7.89 19.22
N LYS A 228 -15.13 9.16 19.65
CA LYS A 228 -15.51 10.29 18.79
C LYS A 228 -14.58 10.45 17.59
N GLU A 229 -15.17 10.52 16.41
CA GLU A 229 -14.47 10.72 15.14
C GLU A 229 -14.03 12.17 14.95
N PHE A 230 -12.93 12.36 14.23
CA PHE A 230 -12.34 13.63 13.77
C PHE A 230 -11.91 14.61 14.86
N THR A 231 -11.94 14.19 16.14
CA THR A 231 -11.44 14.91 17.31
C THR A 231 -9.93 14.73 17.55
N VAL A 232 -9.29 13.78 16.86
CA VAL A 232 -7.86 13.50 16.99
C VAL A 232 -7.04 14.57 16.25
N LYS A 233 -6.00 15.09 16.90
CA LYS A 233 -5.10 16.15 16.40
C LYS A 233 -3.66 15.85 16.80
N VAL A 234 -2.72 16.45 16.07
CA VAL A 234 -1.30 16.49 16.44
C VAL A 234 -0.91 17.90 16.86
N ARG A 235 -0.19 18.04 17.96
CA ARG A 235 0.43 19.28 18.46
C ARG A 235 1.93 19.09 18.57
N ASP A 236 2.70 20.16 18.35
CA ASP A 236 4.16 20.19 18.50
C ASP A 236 4.90 19.15 17.65
N GLY A 237 4.23 18.60 16.64
CA GLY A 237 4.74 17.57 15.75
C GLY A 237 4.80 16.15 16.34
N ASN A 238 4.83 15.97 17.66
CA ASN A 238 5.05 14.68 18.32
C ASN A 238 3.97 14.26 19.34
N ILE A 239 2.97 15.10 19.62
CA ILE A 239 1.88 14.79 20.55
C ILE A 239 0.59 14.57 19.78
N ILE A 240 -0.01 13.39 19.89
CA ILE A 240 -1.34 13.07 19.35
C ILE A 240 -2.37 13.07 20.48
N TYR A 241 -3.49 13.77 20.30
CA TYR A 241 -4.46 13.96 21.37
C TYR A 241 -5.89 14.10 20.86
N CYS A 242 -6.86 13.87 21.73
CA CYS A 242 -8.28 14.07 21.48
C CYS A 242 -8.73 15.44 22.04
N THR A 243 -9.38 16.25 21.21
CA THR A 243 -9.93 17.56 21.62
C THR A 243 -11.15 17.47 22.53
N ASP A 244 -11.61 16.27 22.89
CA ASP A 244 -12.93 16.04 23.46
C ASP A 244 -12.91 15.35 24.84
N CYS A 245 -12.00 14.39 25.05
CA CYS A 245 -11.93 13.60 26.30
C CYS A 245 -10.58 13.65 27.02
N GLY A 246 -9.62 14.45 26.57
CA GLY A 246 -8.31 14.56 27.22
C GLY A 246 -7.37 13.36 27.02
N PHE A 247 -7.71 12.41 26.14
CA PHE A 247 -6.75 11.39 25.66
C PHE A 247 -5.54 12.05 24.99
N ALA A 248 -4.32 11.63 25.34
CA ALA A 248 -3.10 12.15 24.73
C ALA A 248 -1.92 11.18 24.86
N GLU A 249 -1.14 11.06 23.80
CA GLU A 249 0.10 10.29 23.72
C GLU A 249 1.20 11.07 23.01
N ARG A 250 2.46 10.75 23.31
CA ARG A 250 3.64 11.33 22.69
C ARG A 250 4.41 10.26 21.93
N SER A 251 4.82 10.56 20.70
CA SER A 251 5.75 9.71 19.96
C SER A 251 7.16 9.84 20.51
N ASP A 252 7.91 8.75 20.56
CA ASP A 252 9.36 8.77 20.72
C ASP A 252 10.10 8.75 19.36
N GLU A 253 11.42 8.77 19.42
CA GLU A 253 12.35 8.69 18.28
C GLU A 253 12.36 7.37 17.51
N TYR A 254 11.70 6.33 18.03
CA TYR A 254 11.52 5.04 17.39
C TYR A 254 10.15 4.92 16.72
N GLY A 255 9.25 5.89 16.97
CA GLY A 255 7.90 5.95 16.43
C GLY A 255 6.85 5.29 17.33
N PHE A 256 7.19 4.94 18.57
CA PHE A 256 6.25 4.39 19.53
C PHE A 256 5.49 5.48 20.27
N LEU A 257 4.25 5.19 20.65
CA LEU A 257 3.41 6.13 21.39
C LEU A 257 3.49 5.83 22.90
N HIS A 258 3.51 6.90 23.69
CA HIS A 258 3.62 6.84 25.15
C HIS A 258 2.54 7.73 25.77
N LYS A 259 1.81 7.19 26.75
CA LYS A 259 0.70 7.90 27.39
C LYS A 259 1.16 9.15 28.14
N ILE A 260 0.47 10.26 27.89
CA ILE A 260 0.65 11.53 28.62
C ILE A 260 -0.68 12.19 29.05
N GLY A 261 -1.81 11.53 28.81
CA GLY A 261 -3.17 12.01 29.12
C GLY A 261 -4.10 10.90 29.62
N GLN A 262 -5.42 11.08 29.43
CA GLN A 262 -6.43 10.09 29.82
C GLN A 262 -6.45 8.87 28.87
N GLY A 263 -7.09 7.77 29.31
CA GLY A 263 -7.24 6.53 28.53
C GLY A 263 -6.08 5.54 28.70
N GLU A 264 -6.20 4.37 28.08
CA GLU A 264 -5.14 3.36 28.07
C GLU A 264 -4.05 3.68 27.05
N GLU A 265 -2.82 3.25 27.33
CA GLU A 265 -1.70 3.41 26.39
C GLU A 265 -1.86 2.49 25.19
N LEU A 266 -1.64 3.03 23.99
CA LEU A 266 -1.61 2.34 22.72
C LEU A 266 -0.24 2.50 22.09
N HIS A 267 0.69 1.68 22.59
CA HIS A 267 2.10 1.73 22.21
C HIS A 267 2.33 1.71 20.67
N TYR A 268 1.51 0.93 19.96
CA TYR A 268 1.57 0.82 18.51
C TYR A 268 0.40 1.53 17.83
N VAL A 269 0.71 2.34 16.82
CA VAL A 269 -0.28 2.92 15.89
C VAL A 269 -1.17 1.85 15.27
N SER A 270 -0.61 0.66 15.00
CA SER A 270 -1.34 -0.47 14.43
C SER A 270 -2.46 -0.96 15.34
N ASP A 271 -2.26 -0.95 16.66
CA ASP A 271 -3.27 -1.36 17.62
C ASP A 271 -4.39 -0.32 17.72
N TRP A 272 -4.07 0.98 17.69
CA TRP A 272 -5.08 2.03 17.58
C TRP A 272 -5.88 1.92 16.26
N SER A 273 -5.20 1.79 15.12
CA SER A 273 -5.84 1.59 13.81
C SER A 273 -6.81 0.41 13.82
N ARG A 274 -6.41 -0.71 14.44
CA ARG A 274 -7.25 -1.90 14.61
C ARG A 274 -8.52 -1.59 15.41
N LEU A 275 -8.41 -0.89 16.55
CA LEU A 275 -9.57 -0.51 17.37
C LEU A 275 -10.57 0.37 16.60
N ILE A 276 -10.09 1.31 15.78
CA ILE A 276 -10.95 2.14 14.93
C ILE A 276 -11.68 1.26 13.92
N TYR A 277 -10.95 0.34 13.27
CA TYR A 277 -11.51 -0.55 12.26
C TYR A 277 -12.56 -1.50 12.85
N GLU A 278 -12.27 -2.16 13.97
CA GLU A 278 -13.17 -3.12 14.62
C GLU A 278 -14.48 -2.45 15.05
N ARG A 279 -14.40 -1.30 15.72
CA ARG A 279 -15.60 -0.53 16.11
C ARG A 279 -16.44 -0.13 14.90
N HIS A 280 -15.79 0.29 13.81
CA HIS A 280 -16.47 0.68 12.57
C HIS A 280 -17.11 -0.53 11.88
N ARG A 281 -16.42 -1.67 11.82
CA ARG A 281 -16.95 -2.92 11.26
C ARG A 281 -18.17 -3.39 12.05
N ASP A 282 -18.10 -3.38 13.38
CA ASP A 282 -19.18 -3.85 14.23
C ASP A 282 -20.42 -2.94 14.09
N MET A 283 -20.23 -1.62 13.99
CA MET A 283 -21.30 -0.68 13.64
C MET A 283 -21.95 -1.02 12.28
N LEU A 284 -21.15 -1.34 11.25
CA LEU A 284 -21.69 -1.72 9.93
C LEU A 284 -22.40 -3.08 9.94
N LYS A 285 -22.01 -3.98 10.84
CA LYS A 285 -22.69 -5.27 11.05
C LYS A 285 -24.08 -5.06 11.65
N GLU A 286 -24.22 -4.12 12.58
CA GLU A 286 -25.50 -3.73 13.19
C GLU A 286 -26.37 -2.89 12.25
N HIS A 287 -25.74 -2.08 11.39
CA HIS A 287 -26.38 -1.16 10.45
C HIS A 287 -25.97 -1.45 8.99
N PRO A 288 -26.41 -2.58 8.40
CA PRO A 288 -26.01 -2.99 7.05
C PRO A 288 -26.49 -2.04 5.94
N GLU A 289 -27.49 -1.18 6.22
CA GLU A 289 -28.02 -0.13 5.36
C GLU A 289 -27.17 1.16 5.37
N TYR A 290 -26.14 1.23 6.22
CA TYR A 290 -25.30 2.40 6.35
C TYR A 290 -24.71 2.84 5.00
N THR A 291 -24.76 4.14 4.76
CA THR A 291 -24.09 4.76 3.61
C THR A 291 -23.19 5.89 4.07
N LEU A 292 -22.02 6.00 3.43
CA LEU A 292 -21.07 7.08 3.66
C LEU A 292 -21.03 7.99 2.44
N SER A 293 -21.17 9.29 2.64
CA SER A 293 -21.25 10.28 1.56
C SER A 293 -20.31 11.44 1.78
N ALA A 294 -19.67 11.92 0.70
CA ALA A 294 -18.88 13.15 0.72
C ALA A 294 -18.99 13.89 -0.61
N LYS A 295 -18.95 15.24 -0.54
CA LYS A 295 -18.69 16.08 -1.72
C LYS A 295 -17.25 15.89 -2.16
N THR A 296 -17.01 15.93 -3.46
CA THR A 296 -15.69 15.65 -4.03
C THR A 296 -15.42 16.46 -5.30
N ARG A 297 -14.16 16.88 -5.44
CA ARG A 297 -13.54 17.29 -6.70
C ARG A 297 -13.02 16.04 -7.41
N ILE A 298 -13.49 15.85 -8.64
CA ILE A 298 -13.20 14.65 -9.44
C ILE A 298 -12.07 14.96 -10.41
N TYR A 299 -11.07 14.08 -10.42
CA TYR A 299 -9.96 14.12 -11.35
C TYR A 299 -9.89 12.81 -12.13
N MET A 300 -9.50 12.88 -13.40
CA MET A 300 -9.21 11.72 -14.24
C MET A 300 -7.76 11.77 -14.71
N LEU A 301 -7.21 10.59 -15.00
CA LEU A 301 -5.86 10.47 -15.53
C LEU A 301 -5.83 10.96 -16.99
N ASP A 302 -5.07 12.02 -17.23
CA ASP A 302 -4.73 12.50 -18.57
C ASP A 302 -3.43 11.79 -18.99
N TYR A 303 -3.57 10.84 -19.91
CA TYR A 303 -2.48 9.98 -20.38
C TYR A 303 -1.41 10.75 -21.15
N ASP A 304 -1.80 11.85 -21.83
CA ASP A 304 -0.87 12.69 -22.60
C ASP A 304 -0.07 13.60 -21.67
N LYS A 305 -0.72 14.17 -20.65
CA LYS A 305 -0.08 15.06 -19.68
C LYS A 305 0.60 14.34 -18.52
N HIS A 306 0.51 13.02 -18.46
CA HIS A 306 1.01 12.18 -17.37
C HIS A 306 0.61 12.68 -15.98
N LYS A 307 -0.66 13.11 -15.81
CA LYS A 307 -1.14 13.64 -14.52
C LYS A 307 -2.65 13.50 -14.38
N PHE A 308 -3.12 13.63 -13.16
CA PHE A 308 -4.56 13.74 -12.90
C PHE A 308 -5.02 15.19 -13.16
N THR A 309 -6.00 15.35 -14.04
CA THR A 309 -6.60 16.64 -14.39
C THR A 309 -7.99 16.73 -13.80
N TRP A 310 -8.36 17.93 -13.34
CA TRP A 310 -9.69 18.17 -12.80
C TRP A 310 -10.71 18.07 -13.92
N VAL A 311 -11.80 17.33 -13.68
CA VAL A 311 -12.87 17.10 -14.66
C VAL A 311 -14.25 17.49 -14.14
N GLY A 312 -14.38 17.83 -12.85
CA GLY A 312 -15.65 18.31 -12.32
C GLY A 312 -15.85 18.16 -10.82
N LEU A 313 -17.12 18.30 -10.41
CA LEU A 313 -17.58 18.24 -9.03
C LEU A 313 -18.67 17.18 -8.91
N GLY A 314 -18.71 16.51 -7.76
CA GLY A 314 -19.78 15.55 -7.49
C GLY A 314 -19.89 15.16 -6.03
N LYS A 315 -20.69 14.13 -5.79
CA LYS A 315 -20.87 13.46 -4.53
C LYS A 315 -20.51 11.99 -4.71
N LEU A 316 -19.56 11.51 -3.91
CA LEU A 316 -19.24 10.09 -3.78
C LEU A 316 -20.06 9.53 -2.63
N THR A 317 -20.82 8.47 -2.91
CA THR A 317 -21.57 7.71 -1.91
C THR A 317 -21.11 6.27 -1.93
N LEU A 318 -20.79 5.70 -0.78
CA LEU A 318 -20.46 4.29 -0.59
C LEU A 318 -21.59 3.62 0.17
N GLY A 319 -22.17 2.57 -0.41
CA GLY A 319 -23.04 1.63 0.29
C GLY A 319 -22.43 0.23 0.33
N LYS A 320 -23.20 -0.77 0.80
CA LYS A 320 -22.73 -2.13 1.05
C LYS A 320 -22.07 -2.82 -0.15
N THR A 321 -22.55 -2.58 -1.37
CA THR A 321 -22.11 -3.34 -2.57
C THR A 321 -21.58 -2.47 -3.70
N ALA A 322 -21.72 -1.15 -3.62
CA ALA A 322 -21.30 -0.25 -4.68
C ALA A 322 -20.99 1.17 -4.18
N PHE A 323 -20.16 1.85 -4.96
CA PHE A 323 -20.06 3.30 -4.98
C PHE A 323 -21.10 3.89 -5.94
N ARG A 324 -21.55 5.11 -5.65
CA ARG A 324 -22.30 5.96 -6.57
C ARG A 324 -21.60 7.31 -6.68
N ILE A 325 -21.28 7.72 -7.91
CA ILE A 325 -20.74 9.04 -8.23
C ILE A 325 -21.82 9.81 -8.96
N LYS A 326 -22.30 10.91 -8.34
CA LYS A 326 -23.30 11.81 -8.93
C LYS A 326 -22.76 13.22 -9.02
N GLY A 327 -22.80 13.85 -10.19
CA GLY A 327 -22.25 15.20 -10.38
C GLY A 327 -22.12 15.59 -11.83
N VAL A 328 -21.23 16.55 -12.11
CA VAL A 328 -20.87 16.98 -13.47
C VAL A 328 -19.43 16.56 -13.73
N ILE A 329 -19.19 15.76 -14.77
CA ILE A 329 -17.87 15.29 -15.19
C ILE A 329 -17.70 15.61 -16.69
N ASN A 330 -16.62 16.30 -17.05
CA ASN A 330 -16.36 16.76 -18.43
C ASN A 330 -17.55 17.54 -19.04
N GLY A 331 -18.22 18.37 -18.23
CA GLY A 331 -19.37 19.17 -18.64
C GLY A 331 -20.70 18.42 -18.71
N SER A 332 -20.70 17.09 -18.56
CA SER A 332 -21.91 16.26 -18.64
C SER A 332 -22.41 15.85 -17.25
N SER A 333 -23.72 15.83 -17.06
CA SER A 333 -24.34 15.25 -15.86
C SER A 333 -24.11 13.75 -15.83
N VAL A 334 -23.62 13.24 -14.69
CA VAL A 334 -23.29 11.84 -14.47
C VAL A 334 -23.96 11.35 -13.20
N ASP A 335 -24.49 10.13 -13.27
CA ASP A 335 -24.98 9.35 -12.14
C ASP A 335 -24.60 7.88 -12.36
N MET A 336 -23.40 7.50 -11.92
CA MET A 336 -22.82 6.18 -12.17
C MET A 336 -22.74 5.35 -10.91
N THR A 337 -22.97 4.04 -11.06
CA THR A 337 -22.84 3.04 -9.98
C THR A 337 -21.67 2.12 -10.32
N ILE A 338 -20.75 1.96 -9.36
CA ILE A 338 -19.52 1.19 -9.52
C ILE A 338 -19.50 0.08 -8.46
N PRO A 339 -19.53 -1.21 -8.83
CA PRO A 339 -19.49 -2.31 -7.88
C PRO A 339 -18.24 -2.27 -6.98
N SER A 340 -18.43 -2.46 -5.67
CA SER A 340 -17.35 -2.50 -4.67
C SER A 340 -17.27 -3.82 -3.91
N ALA A 341 -18.25 -4.72 -4.05
CA ALA A 341 -18.35 -5.95 -3.26
C ALA A 341 -17.12 -6.89 -3.36
N LYS A 342 -16.35 -6.81 -4.46
CA LYS A 342 -15.13 -7.62 -4.69
C LYS A 342 -13.84 -6.85 -4.41
N LEU A 343 -13.92 -5.59 -3.97
CA LEU A 343 -12.77 -4.75 -3.72
C LEU A 343 -12.38 -4.85 -2.24
N PRO A 344 -11.23 -5.47 -1.90
CA PRO A 344 -10.80 -5.56 -0.50
C PRO A 344 -10.39 -4.19 0.07
N THR A 345 -10.03 -3.24 -0.80
CA THR A 345 -9.66 -1.86 -0.48
C THR A 345 -9.57 -1.05 -1.78
N LEU A 346 -9.10 0.19 -1.70
CA LEU A 346 -8.88 1.10 -2.82
C LEU A 346 -7.47 1.71 -2.78
N PRO A 347 -6.95 2.25 -3.90
CA PRO A 347 -5.83 3.19 -3.87
C PRO A 347 -6.27 4.52 -3.22
N PHE A 348 -5.44 5.10 -2.35
CA PHE A 348 -5.76 6.36 -1.67
C PHE A 348 -4.52 7.06 -1.10
N LYS A 349 -4.73 8.32 -0.69
CA LYS A 349 -3.79 9.10 0.13
C LYS A 349 -4.55 9.69 1.33
N PRO A 350 -4.17 9.34 2.59
CA PRO A 350 -4.82 9.87 3.80
C PRO A 350 -4.95 11.39 3.77
N GLY A 351 -6.12 11.89 4.14
CA GLY A 351 -6.39 13.33 4.21
C GLY A 351 -6.51 14.02 2.85
N LYS A 352 -6.52 13.29 1.71
CA LYS A 352 -6.55 13.90 0.38
C LYS A 352 -7.57 13.25 -0.55
N TYR A 353 -7.28 12.06 -1.07
CA TYR A 353 -8.09 11.44 -2.11
C TYR A 353 -8.17 9.92 -1.98
N LEU A 354 -9.17 9.33 -2.64
CA LEU A 354 -9.26 7.91 -2.97
C LEU A 354 -9.54 7.74 -4.46
N GLU A 355 -9.21 6.58 -5.01
CA GLU A 355 -9.39 6.27 -6.44
C GLU A 355 -10.46 5.18 -6.62
N VAL A 356 -11.50 5.49 -7.40
CA VAL A 356 -12.55 4.56 -7.80
C VAL A 356 -12.40 4.28 -9.30
N GLN A 357 -12.54 3.01 -9.69
CA GLN A 357 -12.31 2.58 -11.08
C GLN A 357 -13.61 2.11 -11.72
N ASN A 358 -13.86 2.52 -12.97
CA ASN A 358 -14.95 2.02 -13.80
C ASN A 358 -14.41 1.62 -15.18
N GLY A 359 -14.27 0.31 -15.44
CA GLY A 359 -13.59 -0.15 -16.64
C GLY A 359 -12.15 0.33 -16.71
N ALA A 360 -11.79 1.09 -17.75
CA ALA A 360 -10.45 1.65 -17.92
C ALA A 360 -10.25 2.99 -17.18
N ASP A 361 -11.33 3.64 -16.76
CA ASP A 361 -11.28 4.97 -16.16
C ASP A 361 -10.95 4.91 -14.67
N ILE A 362 -10.10 5.85 -14.25
CA ILE A 362 -9.72 6.04 -12.85
C ILE A 362 -10.21 7.41 -12.41
N TYR A 363 -11.21 7.41 -11.52
CA TYR A 363 -11.73 8.62 -10.87
C TYR A 363 -11.01 8.82 -9.55
N ARG A 364 -10.12 9.81 -9.50
CA ARG A 364 -9.53 10.27 -8.26
C ARG A 364 -10.48 11.29 -7.62
N CYS A 365 -11.11 10.87 -6.53
CA CYS A 365 -12.03 11.67 -5.74
C CYS A 365 -11.25 12.37 -4.61
N GLU A 366 -10.95 13.65 -4.78
CA GLU A 366 -10.45 14.50 -3.69
C GLU A 366 -11.65 14.97 -2.88
N LEU A 367 -11.78 14.49 -1.64
CA LEU A 367 -12.94 14.79 -0.79
C LEU A 367 -12.82 16.21 -0.23
N ASP A 368 -13.94 16.95 -0.16
CA ASP A 368 -13.94 18.30 0.41
C ASP A 368 -13.49 18.29 1.88
N ASP A 369 -13.97 17.31 2.66
CA ASP A 369 -13.36 16.95 3.93
C ASP A 369 -12.46 15.73 3.76
N GLY A 370 -11.17 16.00 3.53
CA GLY A 370 -10.15 14.96 3.35
C GLY A 370 -10.02 13.99 4.53
N LYS A 371 -10.47 14.36 5.74
CA LYS A 371 -10.42 13.48 6.91
C LYS A 371 -11.30 12.23 6.72
N LEU A 372 -12.34 12.32 5.90
CA LEU A 372 -13.23 11.20 5.60
C LEU A 372 -12.56 10.09 4.78
N VAL A 373 -11.42 10.35 4.12
CA VAL A 373 -10.78 9.36 3.23
C VAL A 373 -10.53 8.04 3.95
N MET A 374 -9.98 8.06 5.16
CA MET A 374 -9.70 6.84 5.89
C MET A 374 -10.96 6.13 6.39
N LYS A 375 -12.01 6.87 6.73
CA LYS A 375 -13.31 6.28 7.03
C LYS A 375 -13.90 5.57 5.80
N PHE A 376 -13.78 6.15 4.60
CA PHE A 376 -14.16 5.46 3.35
C PHE A 376 -13.38 4.17 3.16
N ILE A 377 -12.06 4.17 3.37
CA ILE A 377 -11.22 2.96 3.24
C ILE A 377 -11.63 1.89 4.25
N ASN A 378 -11.82 2.25 5.52
CA ASN A 378 -12.29 1.30 6.53
C ASN A 378 -13.70 0.76 6.22
N THR A 379 -14.58 1.61 5.68
CA THR A 379 -15.93 1.18 5.24
C THR A 379 -15.84 0.15 4.10
N VAL A 380 -14.97 0.35 3.10
CA VAL A 380 -14.76 -0.63 2.02
C VAL A 380 -14.25 -1.95 2.57
N LYS A 381 -13.20 -1.90 3.39
CA LYS A 381 -12.59 -3.10 4.01
C LYS A 381 -13.63 -3.88 4.83
N ALA A 382 -14.40 -3.18 5.65
CA ALA A 382 -15.43 -3.79 6.49
C ALA A 382 -16.56 -4.40 5.66
N PHE A 383 -17.08 -3.71 4.64
CA PHE A 383 -18.07 -4.32 3.74
C PHE A 383 -17.53 -5.51 2.97
N PHE A 384 -16.25 -5.51 2.58
CA PHE A 384 -15.62 -6.68 1.97
C PHE A 384 -15.54 -7.86 2.94
N GLU A 385 -15.08 -7.65 4.18
CA GLU A 385 -14.98 -8.68 5.24
C GLU A 385 -16.37 -9.22 5.64
N LEU A 386 -17.39 -8.38 5.74
CA LEU A 386 -18.73 -8.83 6.13
C LEU A 386 -19.47 -9.61 5.03
N ASN A 387 -18.99 -9.57 3.79
CA ASN A 387 -19.62 -10.22 2.64
C ASN A 387 -18.88 -11.50 2.16
N ASN A 388 -17.67 -11.78 2.67
CA ASN A 388 -16.81 -12.90 2.25
C ASN A 388 -16.22 -13.61 3.47
#